data_AF-A0A951BP04-F1
#
_entry.id   AF-A0A951BP04-F1
#
_cell.length_a   1.000
_cell.length_b   1.000
_cell.length_c   1.000
_cell.angle_alpha   90.00
_cell.angle_beta   90.00
_cell.angle_gamma   90.00
#
_symmetry.space_group_name_H-M   'P 1'
#
loop_
_entity.id
_entity.type
_entity.pdbx_description
1 polymer ?
#
loop_
_entity_poly.entity_id
_entity_poly.type
_entity_poly.pdbx_seq_one_letter_code
_entity_poly.pdbx_strand_id
1 'polypeptide(L)' 'MQKYANNPIESDHGRLKSRLRPMRGLKQLRCARVISAGHAFVQNLRRGHDELGVEKPTTLRVAAAFTELTVAI' A
#
# COMPACT_ATOMS: atom_id res chain seq x y z
N MET A 1 -18.35 17.65 -10.41
CA MET A 1 -17.47 17.40 -9.24
C MET A 1 -18.17 16.40 -8.32
N GLN A 2 -17.76 15.13 -8.33
CA GLN A 2 -18.45 14.05 -7.60
C GLN A 2 -18.27 14.21 -6.08
N LYS A 3 -19.38 14.35 -5.35
CA LYS A 3 -19.44 14.63 -3.90
C LYS A 3 -18.86 13.56 -2.96
N TYR A 4 -18.30 12.46 -3.47
CA TYR A 4 -17.82 11.33 -2.65
C TYR A 4 -16.46 10.76 -3.06
N ALA A 5 -15.78 11.34 -4.06
CA ALA A 5 -14.46 10.89 -4.49
C ALA A 5 -13.34 11.20 -3.47
N ASN A 6 -13.64 12.01 -2.44
CA ASN A 6 -12.67 12.37 -1.40
C ASN A 6 -12.48 11.26 -0.35
N ASN A 7 -13.49 10.42 -0.14
CA ASN A 7 -13.49 9.39 0.92
C ASN A 7 -12.40 8.30 0.71
N PRO A 8 -12.14 7.79 -0.51
CA PRO A 8 -11.05 6.84 -0.74
C PRO A 8 -9.67 7.45 -0.52
N ILE A 9 -9.46 8.70 -0.97
CA ILE A 9 -8.20 9.43 -0.82
C ILE A 9 -7.91 9.68 0.66
N GLU A 10 -8.92 10.13 1.40
CA GLU A 10 -8.82 10.40 2.83
C GLU A 10 -8.61 9.11 3.64
N SER A 11 -9.28 8.02 3.26
CA SER A 11 -9.09 6.70 3.89
C SER A 11 -7.67 6.17 3.69
N ASP A 12 -7.12 6.26 2.48
CA ASP A 12 -5.75 5.84 2.20
C ASP A 12 -4.73 6.70 2.94
N HIS A 13 -4.92 8.03 2.91
CA HIS A 13 -4.11 8.99 3.66
C HIS A 13 -4.15 8.73 5.18
N GLY A 14 -5.32 8.41 5.73
CA GLY A 14 -5.50 8.05 7.14
C GLY A 14 -4.73 6.78 7.52
N ARG A 15 -4.76 5.74 6.67
CA ARG A 15 -4.01 4.49 6.87
C ARG A 15 -2.49 4.69 6.76
N LEU A 16 -2.05 5.57 5.86
CA LEU A 16 -0.63 5.93 5.77
C LEU A 16 -0.17 6.67 7.04
N LYS A 17 -0.96 7.65 7.51
CA LYS A 17 -0.67 8.41 8.73
C LYS A 17 -0.65 7.55 9.99
N SER A 18 -1.55 6.57 10.13
CA SER A 18 -1.55 5.68 11.29
C SER A 18 -0.27 4.86 11.39
N ARG A 19 0.32 4.48 10.25
CA ARG A 19 1.54 3.68 10.19
C ARG A 19 2.82 4.50 10.38
N LEU A 20 2.88 5.72 9.83
CA LEU A 20 4.02 6.63 10.00
C LEU A 20 3.99 7.44 11.31
N ARG A 21 2.87 7.38 12.02
CA ARG A 21 2.45 8.25 13.11
C ARG A 21 2.20 9.68 12.61
N PRO A 22 1.13 10.35 13.10
CA PRO A 22 0.86 11.72 12.73
C PRO A 22 2.07 12.58 13.07
N MET A 23 2.52 13.39 12.11
CA MET A 23 3.51 14.47 12.31
C MET A 23 4.98 14.07 12.42
N ARG A 24 5.37 12.81 12.21
CA ARG A 24 6.82 12.46 12.14
C ARG A 24 7.52 12.84 10.83
N GLY A 25 6.77 13.37 9.84
CA GLY A 25 7.25 14.09 8.67
C GLY A 25 8.37 13.42 7.85
N LEU A 26 8.12 13.12 6.59
CA LEU A 26 9.19 12.66 5.71
C LEU A 26 10.04 13.85 5.27
N LYS A 27 11.26 13.95 5.80
CA LYS A 27 12.17 15.10 5.60
C LYS A 27 12.60 15.31 4.15
N GLN A 28 12.46 14.29 3.29
CA GLN A 28 12.87 14.34 1.90
C GLN A 28 11.79 13.74 1.00
N LEU A 29 11.53 14.38 -0.13
CA LEU A 29 10.54 13.92 -1.12
C LEU A 29 10.86 12.51 -1.65
N ARG A 30 12.14 12.15 -1.78
CA ARG A 30 12.54 10.79 -2.17
C ARG A 30 12.05 9.73 -1.17
N CYS A 31 12.15 10.01 0.13
CA CYS A 31 11.66 9.11 1.17
C CYS A 31 10.13 9.03 1.16
N ALA A 32 9.46 10.17 0.93
CA ALA A 32 8.01 10.21 0.73
C ALA A 32 7.56 9.32 -0.42
N ARG A 33 8.23 9.42 -1.56
CA ARG A 33 7.92 8.60 -2.73
C ARG A 33 8.08 7.10 -2.44
N VAL A 34 9.21 6.68 -1.88
CA VAL A 34 9.48 5.26 -1.59
C VAL A 34 8.45 4.69 -0.61
N ILE A 35 8.16 5.43 0.47
CA ILE A 35 7.23 4.97 1.50
C ILE A 35 5.79 4.94 0.98
N SER A 36 5.36 5.97 0.25
CA SER A 36 4.02 5.99 -0.36
C SER A 36 3.86 4.88 -1.39
N ALA A 37 4.86 4.63 -2.23
CA ALA A 37 4.84 3.53 -3.21
C ALA A 37 4.74 2.16 -2.52
N GLY A 38 5.57 1.91 -1.50
CA GLY A 38 5.52 0.67 -0.73
C GLY A 38 4.19 0.49 0.03
N HIS A 39 3.61 1.58 0.54
CA HIS A 39 2.29 1.54 1.17
C HIS A 39 1.21 1.14 0.17
N ALA A 40 1.16 1.82 -0.98
CA ALA A 40 0.19 1.54 -2.05
C ALA A 40 0.33 0.09 -2.55
N PHE A 41 1.56 -0.38 -2.78
CA PHE A 41 1.84 -1.75 -3.18
C PHE A 41 1.26 -2.78 -2.21
N VAL A 42 1.56 -2.66 -0.90
CA VAL A 42 1.01 -3.58 0.11
C VAL A 42 -0.53 -3.55 0.16
N GLN A 43 -1.14 -2.38 -0.09
CA GLN A 43 -2.60 -2.26 -0.10
C GLN A 43 -3.22 -2.88 -1.36
N ASN A 44 -2.57 -2.75 -2.52
CA ASN A 44 -3.01 -3.38 -3.76
C ASN A 44 -2.92 -4.90 -3.67
N LEU A 45 -1.83 -5.45 -3.13
CA LEU A 45 -1.69 -6.88 -2.80
C LEU A 45 -2.84 -7.39 -1.91
N ARG A 46 -3.15 -6.66 -0.83
CA ARG A 46 -4.25 -7.03 0.08
C ARG A 46 -5.60 -7.03 -0.62
N ARG A 47 -5.83 -6.08 -1.52
CA ARG A 47 -7.08 -5.94 -2.29
C ARG A 47 -7.16 -6.91 -3.48
N GLY A 48 -6.08 -7.58 -3.83
CA GLY A 48 -6.02 -8.44 -5.02
C GLY A 48 -6.01 -7.63 -6.32
N HIS A 49 -5.45 -6.42 -6.28
CA HIS A 49 -5.28 -5.55 -7.45
C HIS A 49 -3.94 -5.76 -8.17
N ASP A 50 -3.14 -6.71 -7.68
CA ASP A 50 -1.89 -7.17 -8.26
C ASP A 50 -2.02 -8.67 -8.50
N GLU A 51 -1.33 -9.17 -9.52
CA GLU A 51 -1.32 -10.61 -9.86
C GLU A 51 -0.57 -11.44 -8.80
N LEU A 52 0.39 -10.82 -8.10
CA LEU A 52 1.18 -11.47 -7.07
C LEU A 52 0.32 -11.91 -5.88
N GLY A 53 0.40 -13.20 -5.55
CA GLY A 53 -0.32 -13.81 -4.44
C GLY A 53 -1.85 -13.76 -4.56
N VAL A 54 -2.43 -13.38 -5.71
CA VAL A 54 -3.88 -13.18 -5.88
C VAL A 54 -4.69 -14.44 -5.58
N GLU A 55 -4.13 -15.60 -5.93
CA GLU A 55 -4.69 -16.94 -5.70
C GLU A 55 -4.69 -17.37 -4.23
N LYS A 56 -4.02 -16.60 -3.35
CA LYS A 56 -3.95 -16.92 -1.93
C LYS A 56 -5.06 -16.22 -1.14
N PRO A 57 -5.48 -16.80 0.00
CA PRO A 57 -6.37 -16.13 0.94
C PRO A 57 -5.82 -14.76 1.35
N THR A 58 -6.70 -13.77 1.55
CA THR A 58 -6.34 -12.36 1.85
C THR A 58 -5.30 -12.22 2.97
N THR A 59 -5.35 -13.08 3.99
CA THR A 59 -4.41 -13.10 5.12
C THR A 59 -2.99 -13.49 4.73
N LEU A 60 -2.82 -14.25 3.64
CA LEU A 60 -1.55 -14.78 3.16
C LEU A 60 -1.01 -14.04 1.93
N ARG A 61 -1.84 -13.24 1.24
CA ARG A 61 -1.47 -12.57 -0.02
C ARG A 61 -0.15 -11.82 0.03
N VAL A 62 0.07 -11.02 1.07
CA VAL A 62 1.33 -10.24 1.19
C VAL A 62 2.53 -11.17 1.32
N ALA A 63 2.46 -12.21 2.16
CA ALA A 63 3.57 -13.14 2.33
C ALA A 63 3.86 -13.92 1.03
N ALA A 64 2.81 -14.39 0.36
CA ALA A 64 2.94 -15.09 -0.91
C ALA A 64 3.50 -14.21 -2.01
N ALA A 65 3.02 -12.98 -2.14
CA ALA A 65 3.51 -12.02 -3.13
C ALA A 65 5.00 -11.73 -2.99
N PHE A 66 5.51 -11.59 -1.76
CA PHE A 66 6.96 -11.43 -1.55
C PHE A 66 7.75 -12.70 -1.88
N THR A 67 7.18 -13.88 -1.63
CA THR A 67 7.80 -15.15 -2.02
C THR A 67 7.89 -15.27 -3.55
N GLU A 68 6.80 -14.97 -4.26
CA GLU A 68 6.74 -14.96 -5.73
C GLU A 68 7.70 -13.93 -6.33
N LEU A 69 7.76 -12.72 -5.76
CA LEU A 69 8.67 -11.67 -6.18
C LEU A 69 10.14 -12.08 -6.08
N THR A 70 10.49 -12.91 -5.09
CA THR A 70 11.87 -13.40 -4.89
C THR A 70 12.34 -14.29 -6.05
N VAL A 71 11.41 -14.92 -6.77
CA VAL A 71 11.71 -15.76 -7.95
C VAL A 71 11.76 -14.92 -9.24
N ALA A 72 11.16 -13.74 -9.24
CA ALA A 72 11.02 -12.88 -10.42
C ALA A 72 12.18 -11.88 -10.62
N ILE A 73 13.06 -11.70 -9.64
CA ILE A 73 14.20 -10.77 -9.64
C ILE A 73 15.49 -11.54 -9.38
#